data_AF-A0A482WDT6-F1
#
_entry.id   AF-A0A482WDT6-F1
#
_cell.length_a   1.000
_cell.length_b   1.000
_cell.length_c   1.000
_cell.angle_alpha   90.00
_cell.angle_beta   90.00
_cell.angle_gamma   90.00
#
_symmetry.space_group_name_H-M   'P 1'
#
loop_
_entity.id
_entity.type
_entity.pdbx_description
1 polymer ?
#
loop_
_entity_poly.entity_id
_entity_poly.type
_entity_poly.pdbx_seq_one_letter_code
_entity_poly.pdbx_strand_id
1 'polypeptide(L)'
;MEYFDWKLTIRINILMLKSVGLWPKGNEIYKPNLYMLYAIISVVIIMGGHNFFQLMNIFFVYNDLEALAESMFITATDSLISVKLCFFILNIRTLKELMMSLNSVIFQPKSVQQVELVWPRLNIWKKTYVIYWILVGTTVCVWAIFPFLSNSVKDYRLPFSAWYPYDTKISPFYEITYFYQVLGMSFRTVAALNMDTMIAALMMYTATQCDILCDDLKNLQKDFSEIFKGRVKHHQEIVRFAKNTNKFFNMILLGQFFTSITVIAFTMFQLTLVAPLSGASLSHMSYISAIIVQIFLYCWFGNEIEIQ
;
A
#
# COMPACT_ATOMS: atom_id res chain seq x y z
N MET A 1 32.39 -7.54 11.88
CA MET A 1 31.23 -7.71 10.98
C MET A 1 30.74 -6.33 10.60
N GLU A 2 30.52 -6.07 9.31
CA GLU A 2 29.96 -4.80 8.87
C GLU A 2 28.52 -4.63 9.38
N TYR A 3 28.11 -3.38 9.57
CA TYR A 3 26.80 -3.03 10.07
C TYR A 3 25.71 -3.40 9.06
N PHE A 4 24.69 -4.15 9.48
CA PHE A 4 23.58 -4.58 8.62
C PHE A 4 22.54 -3.46 8.49
N ASP A 5 22.42 -2.88 7.29
CA ASP A 5 21.42 -1.83 7.02
C ASP A 5 20.07 -2.44 6.59
N TRP A 6 19.16 -2.55 7.54
CA TRP A 6 17.80 -3.06 7.30
C TRP A 6 17.02 -2.21 6.29
N LYS A 7 17.28 -0.90 6.21
CA LYS A 7 16.56 0.02 5.32
C LYS A 7 16.88 -0.23 3.85
N LEU A 8 18.01 -0.86 3.54
CA LEU A 8 18.40 -1.17 2.17
C LEU A 8 17.36 -2.08 1.49
N THR A 9 16.76 -3.01 2.23
CA THR A 9 15.72 -3.91 1.72
C THR A 9 14.52 -3.17 1.17
N ILE A 10 14.07 -2.11 1.87
CA ILE A 10 12.86 -1.34 1.53
C ILE A 10 13.19 0.01 0.87
N ARG A 11 14.43 0.23 0.42
CA ARG A 11 14.89 1.52 -0.10
C ARG A 11 14.04 2.01 -1.28
N ILE A 12 13.69 1.10 -2.20
CA ILE A 12 12.85 1.43 -3.36
C ILE A 12 11.45 1.83 -2.89
N ASN A 13 10.86 1.09 -1.94
CA ASN A 13 9.55 1.43 -1.37
C ASN A 13 9.53 2.86 -0.77
N ILE A 14 10.54 3.20 0.04
CA ILE A 14 10.69 4.55 0.61
C ILE A 14 10.84 5.62 -0.49
N LEU A 15 11.60 5.33 -1.55
CA LEU A 15 11.77 6.24 -2.67
C LEU A 15 10.45 6.51 -3.40
N MET A 16 9.64 5.48 -3.62
CA MET A 16 8.33 5.59 -4.27
C MET A 16 7.32 6.34 -3.39
N LEU A 17 7.31 6.12 -2.07
CA LEU A 17 6.51 6.94 -1.15
C LEU A 17 6.92 8.41 -1.19
N LYS A 18 8.24 8.65 -1.25
CA LYS A 18 8.77 10.01 -1.34
C LYS A 18 8.33 10.71 -2.64
N SER A 19 8.30 9.98 -3.75
CA SER A 19 7.93 10.50 -5.08
C SER A 19 6.44 10.78 -5.25
N VAL A 20 5.61 10.49 -4.24
CA VAL A 20 4.18 10.87 -4.21
C VAL A 20 3.84 11.73 -3.00
N GLY A 21 4.85 12.30 -2.33
CA GLY A 21 4.67 13.25 -1.24
C GLY A 21 4.48 12.62 0.15
N LEU A 22 4.67 11.31 0.31
CA LEU A 22 4.37 10.58 1.56
C LEU A 22 5.57 10.34 2.47
N TRP A 23 6.78 10.73 2.06
CA TRP A 23 7.98 10.49 2.85
C TRP A 23 8.89 11.73 2.95
N PRO A 24 8.65 12.62 3.94
CA PRO A 24 9.49 13.79 4.15
C PRO A 24 10.92 13.38 4.54
N LYS A 25 11.92 14.18 4.14
CA LYS A 25 13.33 13.94 4.49
C LYS A 25 13.56 14.05 6.01
N GLY A 26 14.58 13.35 6.50
CA GLY A 26 15.01 13.37 7.90
C GLY A 26 14.12 12.54 8.83
N ASN A 27 14.34 12.66 10.14
CA ASN A 27 13.60 11.92 11.17
C ASN A 27 12.34 12.65 11.66
N GLU A 28 12.12 13.87 11.18
CA GLU A 28 11.02 14.73 11.62
C GLU A 28 9.75 14.55 10.76
N ILE A 29 8.66 15.15 11.24
CA ILE A 29 7.41 15.36 10.49
C ILE A 29 7.62 16.34 9.31
N TYR A 30 6.56 16.58 8.54
CA TYR A 30 6.57 17.56 7.45
C TYR A 30 6.98 18.95 7.97
N LYS A 31 8.05 19.51 7.38
CA LYS A 31 8.53 20.89 7.62
C LYS A 31 7.95 21.82 6.57
N PRO A 32 7.70 23.11 6.89
CA PRO A 32 7.21 24.10 5.93
C PRO A 32 8.28 24.43 4.88
N ASN A 33 8.40 23.59 3.86
CA ASN A 33 9.35 23.70 2.76
C ASN A 33 8.69 23.29 1.43
N LEU A 34 9.42 23.38 0.32
CA LEU A 34 8.91 23.02 -1.01
C LEU A 34 8.40 21.57 -1.08
N TYR A 35 8.96 20.65 -0.28
CA TYR A 35 8.48 19.28 -0.24
C TYR A 35 7.11 19.16 0.43
N MET A 36 6.84 19.95 1.48
CA MET A 36 5.50 19.99 2.09
C MET A 36 4.47 20.58 1.14
N LEU A 37 4.81 21.65 0.41
CA LEU A 37 3.93 22.19 -0.63
C LEU A 37 3.62 21.13 -1.70
N TYR A 38 4.66 20.46 -2.20
CA TYR A 38 4.51 19.35 -3.14
C TYR A 38 3.64 18.21 -2.58
N ALA A 39 3.82 17.84 -1.31
CA ALA A 39 3.03 16.81 -0.65
C ALA A 39 1.55 17.21 -0.53
N ILE A 40 1.26 18.47 -0.17
CA ILE A 40 -0.10 19.00 -0.13
C ILE A 40 -0.74 18.95 -1.52
N ILE A 41 -0.04 19.41 -2.55
CA ILE A 41 -0.54 19.35 -3.94
C ILE A 41 -0.80 17.89 -4.34
N SER A 42 0.13 16.99 -4.06
CA SER A 42 0.01 15.56 -4.42
C SER A 42 -1.16 14.89 -3.70
N VAL A 43 -1.27 15.06 -2.39
CA VAL A 43 -2.28 14.35 -1.60
C VAL A 43 -3.65 15.01 -1.71
N VAL A 44 -3.75 16.33 -1.61
CA VAL A 44 -5.04 17.04 -1.57
C VAL A 44 -5.57 17.25 -2.99
N ILE A 45 -4.77 17.78 -3.90
CA ILE A 45 -5.26 18.18 -5.23
C ILE A 45 -5.28 16.99 -6.18
N ILE A 46 -4.16 16.26 -6.29
CA ILE A 46 -4.04 15.17 -7.28
C ILE A 46 -4.83 13.93 -6.82
N MET A 47 -4.60 13.44 -5.60
CA MET A 47 -5.29 12.25 -5.09
C MET A 47 -6.69 12.57 -4.54
N GLY A 48 -6.80 13.56 -3.65
CA GLY A 48 -8.05 13.90 -2.96
C GLY A 48 -9.12 14.52 -3.88
N GLY A 49 -8.72 15.41 -4.79
CA GLY A 49 -9.64 16.06 -5.72
C GLY A 49 -10.37 15.06 -6.62
N HIS A 50 -9.67 14.04 -7.14
CA HIS A 50 -10.29 13.05 -8.00
C HIS A 50 -11.30 12.19 -7.24
N ASN A 51 -10.96 11.77 -6.01
CA ASN A 51 -11.89 11.05 -5.15
C ASN A 51 -13.15 11.88 -4.87
N PHE A 52 -12.99 13.18 -4.59
CA PHE A 52 -14.13 14.08 -4.42
C PHE A 52 -15.06 14.07 -5.64
N PHE A 53 -14.53 14.17 -6.86
CA PHE A 53 -15.34 14.14 -8.09
C PHE A 53 -16.05 12.79 -8.32
N GLN A 54 -15.43 11.67 -7.95
CA GLN A 54 -16.08 10.34 -7.99
C GLN A 54 -17.17 10.22 -6.93
N LEU A 55 -16.94 10.71 -5.72
CA LEU A 55 -17.94 10.72 -4.66
C LEU A 55 -19.15 11.56 -5.03
N MET A 56 -18.93 12.73 -5.66
CA MET A 56 -20.01 13.56 -6.17
C MET A 56 -20.81 12.83 -7.25
N ASN A 57 -20.15 12.06 -8.13
CA ASN A 57 -20.81 11.31 -9.20
C ASN A 57 -21.92 10.38 -8.69
N ILE A 58 -21.74 9.75 -7.54
CA ILE A 58 -22.73 8.87 -6.92
C ILE A 58 -24.10 9.56 -6.76
N PHE A 59 -24.11 10.85 -6.35
CA PHE A 59 -25.34 11.62 -6.18
C PHE A 59 -26.04 11.96 -7.50
N PHE A 60 -25.36 11.83 -8.64
CA PHE A 60 -25.95 12.06 -9.96
C PHE A 60 -26.40 10.75 -10.64
N VAL A 61 -25.76 9.63 -10.34
CA VAL A 61 -26.05 8.33 -10.96
C VAL A 61 -26.93 7.40 -10.11
N TYR A 62 -27.35 7.82 -8.90
CA TYR A 62 -28.06 6.95 -7.94
C TYR A 62 -29.37 6.32 -8.45
N ASN A 63 -29.99 6.89 -9.48
CA ASN A 63 -31.23 6.36 -10.06
C ASN A 63 -31.00 5.19 -11.02
N ASP A 64 -29.78 5.00 -11.51
CA ASP A 64 -29.39 3.90 -12.38
C ASP A 64 -28.58 2.90 -11.54
N LEU A 65 -29.17 1.74 -11.27
CA LEU A 65 -28.55 0.72 -10.41
C LEU A 65 -27.21 0.21 -10.97
N GLU A 66 -27.09 0.09 -12.29
CA GLU A 66 -25.86 -0.39 -12.95
C GLU A 66 -24.77 0.66 -12.84
N ALA A 67 -25.07 1.92 -13.19
CA ALA A 67 -24.13 3.04 -13.09
C ALA A 67 -23.74 3.37 -11.64
N LEU A 68 -24.69 3.23 -10.71
CA LEU A 68 -24.46 3.35 -9.27
C LEU A 68 -23.51 2.27 -8.79
N ALA A 69 -23.76 1.01 -9.10
CA ALA A 69 -22.90 -0.09 -8.68
C ALA A 69 -21.49 0.04 -9.28
N GLU A 70 -21.35 0.48 -10.54
CA GLU A 70 -20.06 0.76 -11.18
C GLU A 70 -19.29 1.85 -10.44
N SER A 71 -19.98 2.95 -10.09
CA SER A 71 -19.39 4.07 -9.36
C SER A 71 -19.03 3.72 -7.91
N MET A 72 -19.84 2.88 -7.25
CA MET A 72 -19.67 2.54 -5.84
C MET A 72 -18.39 1.73 -5.58
N PHE A 73 -18.10 0.70 -6.37
CA PHE A 73 -16.94 -0.16 -6.08
C PHE A 73 -15.61 0.59 -6.27
N ILE A 74 -15.52 1.46 -7.28
CA ILE A 74 -14.34 2.29 -7.54
C ILE A 74 -14.19 3.34 -6.42
N THR A 75 -15.27 4.06 -6.12
CA THR A 75 -15.26 5.13 -5.10
C THR A 75 -14.97 4.57 -3.71
N ALA A 76 -15.47 3.38 -3.37
CA ALA A 76 -15.18 2.72 -2.09
C ALA A 76 -13.68 2.41 -1.95
N THR A 77 -13.05 1.87 -2.99
CA THR A 77 -11.61 1.59 -2.99
C THR A 77 -10.78 2.87 -2.89
N ASP A 78 -11.14 3.90 -3.65
CA ASP A 78 -10.43 5.19 -3.64
C ASP A 78 -10.59 5.93 -2.30
N SER A 79 -11.77 5.80 -1.67
CA SER A 79 -12.04 6.27 -0.31
C SER A 79 -11.16 5.54 0.72
N LEU A 80 -11.02 4.22 0.62
CA LEU A 80 -10.11 3.48 1.48
C LEU A 80 -8.65 3.94 1.30
N ILE A 81 -8.18 4.14 0.06
CA ILE A 81 -6.82 4.66 -0.19
C ILE A 81 -6.64 6.01 0.51
N SER A 82 -7.66 6.87 0.47
CA SER A 82 -7.63 8.19 1.14
C SER A 82 -7.58 8.06 2.67
N VAL A 83 -8.30 7.10 3.24
CA VAL A 83 -8.20 6.76 4.66
C VAL A 83 -6.80 6.26 5.00
N LYS A 84 -6.24 5.33 4.21
CA LYS A 84 -4.86 4.81 4.38
C LYS A 84 -3.84 5.95 4.36
N LEU A 85 -3.94 6.84 3.38
CA LEU A 85 -3.09 8.03 3.25
C LEU A 85 -3.12 8.87 4.51
N CYS A 86 -4.32 9.14 5.04
CA CYS A 86 -4.50 9.93 6.26
C CYS A 86 -3.81 9.26 7.46
N PHE A 87 -4.08 7.96 7.70
CA PHE A 87 -3.43 7.21 8.78
C PHE A 87 -1.90 7.14 8.60
N PHE A 88 -1.42 6.96 7.38
CA PHE A 88 0.01 6.89 7.08
C PHE A 88 0.71 8.22 7.40
N ILE A 89 0.14 9.34 6.96
CA ILE A 89 0.68 10.69 7.21
C ILE A 89 0.66 11.01 8.70
N LEU A 90 -0.44 10.72 9.39
CA LEU A 90 -0.58 10.97 10.83
C LEU A 90 0.44 10.18 11.66
N ASN A 91 0.82 8.98 11.20
CA ASN A 91 1.74 8.11 11.91
C ASN A 91 3.16 8.05 11.30
N ILE A 92 3.50 8.94 10.37
CA ILE A 92 4.81 8.93 9.68
C ILE A 92 5.99 9.04 10.67
N ARG A 93 5.79 9.75 11.78
CA ARG A 93 6.78 9.87 12.86
C ARG A 93 7.05 8.50 13.50
N THR A 94 6.00 7.81 13.93
CA THR A 94 6.07 6.46 14.51
C THR A 94 6.79 5.50 13.55
N LEU A 95 6.46 5.57 12.26
CA LEU A 95 7.09 4.74 11.24
C LEU A 95 8.60 5.01 11.11
N LYS A 96 9.02 6.28 11.12
CA LYS A 96 10.45 6.64 11.11
C LYS A 96 11.17 6.20 12.39
N GLU A 97 10.51 6.32 13.55
CA GLU A 97 11.03 5.83 14.82
C GLU A 97 11.22 4.31 14.83
N LEU A 98 10.26 3.55 14.28
CA LEU A 98 10.40 2.10 14.04
C LEU A 98 11.62 1.80 13.17
N MET A 99 11.80 2.53 12.06
CA MET A 99 12.94 2.36 11.17
C MET A 99 14.29 2.71 11.82
N MET A 100 14.32 3.65 12.77
CA MET A 100 15.52 3.93 13.57
C MET A 100 15.77 2.84 14.59
N SER A 101 14.71 2.36 15.26
CA SER A 101 14.79 1.25 16.22
C SER A 101 15.35 0.00 15.54
N LEU A 102 14.89 -0.31 14.32
CA LEU A 102 15.35 -1.46 13.52
C LEU A 102 16.87 -1.42 13.25
N ASN A 103 17.40 -0.22 13.01
CA ASN A 103 18.84 0.04 12.90
C ASN A 103 19.46 0.39 14.28
N SER A 104 19.07 -0.30 15.34
CA SER A 104 19.77 -0.24 16.63
C SER A 104 20.66 -1.46 16.81
N VAL A 105 21.65 -1.35 17.70
CA VAL A 105 22.61 -2.43 17.99
C VAL A 105 21.91 -3.72 18.46
N ILE A 106 20.76 -3.61 19.14
CA ILE A 106 20.01 -4.76 19.66
C ILE A 106 19.44 -5.63 18.54
N PHE A 107 19.08 -5.03 17.40
CA PHE A 107 18.50 -5.72 16.24
C PHE A 107 19.52 -6.08 15.16
N GLN A 108 20.81 -5.90 15.44
CA GLN A 108 21.87 -6.31 14.52
C GLN A 108 22.10 -7.83 14.61
N PRO A 109 22.20 -8.53 13.47
CA PRO A 109 22.73 -9.89 13.44
C PRO A 109 24.14 -9.91 14.05
N LYS A 110 24.44 -10.95 14.84
CA LYS A 110 25.70 -11.07 15.59
C LYS A 110 26.70 -12.02 14.94
N SER A 111 26.25 -12.84 13.99
CA SER A 111 27.04 -13.86 13.33
C SER A 111 26.73 -13.93 11.83
N VAL A 112 27.65 -14.53 11.06
CA VAL A 112 27.45 -14.70 9.60
C VAL A 112 26.26 -15.63 9.36
N GLN A 113 26.10 -16.63 10.22
CA GLN A 113 24.98 -17.56 10.21
C GLN A 113 23.64 -16.83 10.40
N GLN A 114 23.57 -15.84 11.29
CA GLN A 114 22.35 -15.03 11.46
C GLN A 114 22.09 -14.14 10.24
N VAL A 115 23.13 -13.61 9.59
CA VAL A 115 22.96 -12.87 8.33
C VAL A 115 22.40 -13.79 7.24
N GLU A 116 22.93 -15.01 7.09
CA GLU A 116 22.44 -16.02 6.15
C GLU A 116 21.00 -16.46 6.45
N LEU A 117 20.63 -16.55 7.73
CA LEU A 117 19.28 -16.88 8.18
C LEU A 117 18.24 -15.82 7.76
N VAL A 118 18.64 -14.54 7.76
CA VAL A 118 17.75 -13.40 7.48
C VAL A 118 17.46 -13.24 5.97
N TRP A 119 18.45 -13.53 5.12
CA TRP A 119 18.39 -13.25 3.67
C TRP A 119 17.17 -13.84 2.93
N PRO A 120 16.76 -15.10 3.17
CA PRO A 120 15.59 -15.70 2.52
C PRO A 120 14.32 -14.86 2.68
N ARG A 121 14.02 -14.39 3.90
CA ARG A 121 12.82 -13.58 4.17
C ARG A 121 12.87 -12.24 3.45
N LEU A 122 14.01 -11.55 3.52
CA LEU A 122 14.20 -10.28 2.80
C LEU A 122 14.05 -10.44 1.29
N ASN A 123 14.54 -11.55 0.73
CA ASN A 123 14.41 -11.85 -0.69
C ASN A 123 12.98 -12.22 -1.09
N ILE A 124 12.24 -12.93 -0.24
CA ILE A 124 10.81 -13.19 -0.45
C ILE A 124 10.06 -11.86 -0.52
N TRP A 125 10.26 -10.96 0.44
CA TRP A 125 9.60 -9.65 0.39
C TRP A 125 9.98 -8.83 -0.84
N LYS A 126 11.26 -8.80 -1.23
CA LYS A 126 11.69 -8.10 -2.47
C LYS A 126 11.02 -8.67 -3.71
N LYS A 127 10.94 -10.00 -3.83
CA LYS A 127 10.24 -10.67 -4.94
C LYS A 127 8.75 -10.32 -4.93
N THR A 128 8.09 -10.43 -3.77
CA THR A 128 6.68 -10.07 -3.61
C THR A 128 6.43 -8.61 -3.97
N TYR A 129 7.30 -7.69 -3.56
CA TYR A 129 7.22 -6.27 -3.91
C TYR A 129 7.29 -6.04 -5.43
N VAL A 130 8.24 -6.68 -6.12
CA VAL A 130 8.37 -6.57 -7.58
C VAL A 130 7.17 -7.19 -8.31
N ILE A 131 6.74 -8.38 -7.91
CA ILE A 131 5.58 -9.06 -8.50
C ILE A 131 4.32 -8.21 -8.33
N TYR A 132 4.12 -7.64 -7.14
CA TYR A 132 2.96 -6.80 -6.86
C TYR A 132 2.98 -5.52 -7.71
N TRP A 133 4.15 -4.89 -7.89
CA TRP A 133 4.32 -3.77 -8.82
C TRP A 133 3.97 -4.10 -10.26
N ILE A 134 4.41 -5.27 -10.77
CA ILE A 134 4.12 -5.69 -12.14
C ILE A 134 2.61 -5.91 -12.32
N LEU A 135 1.97 -6.61 -11.39
CA LEU A 135 0.54 -6.90 -11.44
C LEU A 135 -0.31 -5.62 -11.40
N VAL A 136 -0.02 -4.74 -10.44
CA VAL A 136 -0.74 -3.49 -10.26
C VAL A 136 -0.46 -2.50 -11.40
N GLY A 137 0.81 -2.39 -11.82
CA GLY A 137 1.20 -1.52 -12.94
C GLY A 137 0.53 -1.93 -14.25
N THR A 138 0.45 -3.24 -14.52
CA THR A 138 -0.27 -3.75 -15.70
C THR A 138 -1.75 -3.39 -15.65
N THR A 139 -2.38 -3.54 -14.48
CA THR A 139 -3.79 -3.18 -14.28
C THR A 139 -4.01 -1.69 -14.56
N VAL A 140 -3.21 -0.79 -13.96
CA VAL A 140 -3.32 0.65 -14.20
C VAL A 140 -3.16 1.01 -15.68
N CYS A 141 -2.19 0.42 -16.37
CA CYS A 141 -2.00 0.64 -17.82
C CYS A 141 -3.22 0.22 -18.63
N VAL A 142 -3.82 -0.94 -18.31
CA VAL A 142 -5.04 -1.41 -18.99
C VAL A 142 -6.19 -0.41 -18.78
N TRP A 143 -6.44 0.02 -17.55
CA TRP A 143 -7.51 0.99 -17.25
C TRP A 143 -7.26 2.36 -17.89
N ALA A 144 -6.02 2.84 -17.92
CA ALA A 144 -5.65 4.10 -18.54
C ALA A 144 -5.81 4.10 -20.07
N ILE A 145 -5.74 2.94 -20.73
CA ILE A 145 -5.84 2.79 -22.19
C ILE A 145 -7.22 2.23 -22.61
N PHE A 146 -8.01 1.72 -21.67
CA PHE A 146 -9.31 1.10 -21.93
C PHE A 146 -10.26 1.94 -22.79
N PRO A 147 -10.39 3.28 -22.61
CA PRO A 147 -11.22 4.09 -23.49
C PRO A 147 -10.81 4.01 -24.97
N PHE A 148 -9.52 3.91 -25.26
CA PHE A 148 -9.00 3.78 -26.62
C PHE A 148 -9.26 2.39 -27.20
N LEU A 149 -9.06 1.33 -26.40
CA LEU A 149 -9.30 -0.06 -26.83
C LEU A 149 -10.78 -0.32 -27.15
N SER A 150 -11.67 0.29 -26.37
CA SER A 150 -13.12 0.19 -26.55
C SER A 150 -13.68 1.16 -27.60
N ASN A 151 -12.83 1.98 -28.24
CA ASN A 151 -13.23 3.11 -29.11
C ASN A 151 -14.16 4.14 -28.45
N SER A 152 -14.37 4.07 -27.13
CA SER A 152 -15.25 4.98 -26.38
C SER A 152 -14.69 6.39 -26.22
N VAL A 153 -13.43 6.63 -26.60
CA VAL A 153 -12.88 7.99 -26.77
C VAL A 153 -13.66 8.80 -27.81
N LYS A 154 -14.27 8.16 -28.82
CA LYS A 154 -15.14 8.84 -29.79
C LYS A 154 -16.37 9.48 -29.13
N ASP A 155 -16.81 8.90 -28.01
CA ASP A 155 -17.93 9.40 -27.20
C ASP A 155 -17.46 10.30 -26.05
N TYR A 156 -16.18 10.70 -26.05
CA TYR A 156 -15.54 11.49 -25.00
C TYR A 156 -15.63 10.83 -23.62
N ARG A 157 -15.59 9.49 -23.56
CA ARG A 157 -15.60 8.75 -22.29
C ARG A 157 -14.25 8.84 -21.59
N LEU A 158 -14.26 9.38 -20.37
CA LEU A 158 -13.09 9.42 -19.49
C LEU A 158 -12.76 8.02 -18.92
N PRO A 159 -11.50 7.77 -18.48
CA PRO A 159 -11.10 6.50 -17.87
C PRO A 159 -11.97 6.07 -16.69
N PHE A 160 -12.40 7.04 -15.87
CA PHE A 160 -13.32 6.81 -14.76
C PHE A 160 -14.53 7.72 -14.83
N SER A 161 -15.68 7.15 -14.49
CA SER A 161 -16.91 7.91 -14.27
C SER A 161 -16.75 8.82 -13.05
N ALA A 162 -16.83 10.12 -13.28
CA ALA A 162 -16.69 11.14 -12.24
C ALA A 162 -17.45 12.40 -12.69
N TRP A 163 -17.99 13.14 -11.72
CA TRP A 163 -18.67 14.39 -12.00
C TRP A 163 -17.70 15.57 -11.93
N TYR A 164 -17.74 16.45 -12.93
CA TYR A 164 -16.98 17.69 -12.96
C TYR A 164 -17.93 18.88 -13.13
N PRO A 165 -17.61 20.06 -12.54
CA PRO A 165 -18.45 21.26 -12.63
C PRO A 165 -18.35 21.98 -13.99
N TYR A 166 -17.84 21.30 -15.02
CA TYR A 166 -17.64 21.82 -16.37
C TYR A 166 -17.87 20.69 -17.39
N ASP A 167 -18.13 21.04 -18.64
CA ASP A 167 -18.34 20.05 -19.71
C ASP A 167 -17.00 19.43 -20.14
N THR A 168 -16.79 18.17 -19.76
CA THR A 168 -15.59 17.41 -20.10
C THR A 168 -15.56 16.94 -21.55
N LYS A 169 -16.62 17.13 -22.35
CA LYS A 169 -16.65 16.72 -23.77
C LYS A 169 -16.08 17.79 -24.70
N ILE A 170 -15.80 18.98 -24.19
CA ILE A 170 -15.30 20.11 -24.97
C ILE A 170 -13.77 20.19 -24.83
N SER A 171 -13.05 20.34 -25.94
CA SER A 171 -11.60 20.56 -25.94
C SER A 171 -11.29 22.01 -25.50
N PRO A 172 -10.28 22.27 -24.63
CA PRO A 172 -9.24 21.34 -24.14
C PRO A 172 -9.59 20.63 -22.81
N PHE A 173 -10.81 20.79 -22.28
CA PHE A 173 -11.17 20.26 -20.96
C PHE A 173 -11.17 18.73 -20.91
N TYR A 174 -11.51 18.07 -22.01
CA TYR A 174 -11.43 16.61 -22.13
C TYR A 174 -10.01 16.12 -21.87
N GLU A 175 -9.03 16.65 -22.60
CA GLU A 175 -7.63 16.22 -22.57
C GLU A 175 -6.99 16.53 -21.22
N ILE A 176 -7.28 17.71 -20.66
CA ILE A 176 -6.81 18.11 -19.33
C ILE A 176 -7.37 17.15 -18.26
N THR A 177 -8.67 16.84 -18.33
CA THR A 177 -9.32 15.97 -17.34
C THR A 177 -8.84 14.53 -17.47
N TYR A 178 -8.65 14.05 -18.70
CA TYR A 178 -8.08 12.73 -18.97
C TYR A 178 -6.70 12.60 -18.33
N PHE A 179 -5.81 13.57 -18.59
CA PHE A 179 -4.48 13.61 -18.00
C PHE A 179 -4.53 13.66 -16.47
N TYR A 180 -5.42 14.49 -15.91
CA TYR A 180 -5.64 14.58 -14.46
C TYR A 180 -6.06 13.24 -13.85
N GLN A 181 -7.01 12.52 -14.47
CA GLN A 181 -7.45 11.21 -13.98
C GLN A 181 -6.32 10.18 -14.02
N VAL A 182 -5.55 10.11 -15.11
CA VAL A 182 -4.43 9.16 -15.24
C VAL A 182 -3.31 9.48 -14.23
N LEU A 183 -2.99 10.76 -14.05
CA LEU A 183 -2.00 11.20 -13.06
C LEU A 183 -2.46 10.87 -11.63
N GLY A 184 -3.72 11.20 -11.32
CA GLY A 184 -4.35 10.91 -10.03
C GLY A 184 -4.41 9.42 -9.72
N MET A 185 -4.76 8.59 -10.71
CA MET A 185 -4.74 7.13 -10.59
C MET A 185 -3.31 6.65 -10.27
N SER A 186 -2.33 7.07 -11.06
CA SER A 186 -0.93 6.65 -10.91
C SER A 186 -0.39 6.99 -9.51
N PHE A 187 -0.63 8.21 -9.03
CA PHE A 187 -0.22 8.66 -7.70
C PHE A 187 -0.86 7.85 -6.58
N ARG A 188 -2.18 7.61 -6.66
CA ARG A 188 -2.91 6.80 -5.68
C ARG A 188 -2.44 5.36 -5.66
N THR A 189 -2.20 4.77 -6.83
CA THR A 189 -1.71 3.39 -6.94
C THR A 189 -0.31 3.25 -6.33
N VAL A 190 0.61 4.16 -6.68
CA VAL A 190 1.96 4.18 -6.08
C VAL A 190 1.85 4.31 -4.56
N ALA A 191 1.03 5.22 -4.07
CA ALA A 191 0.80 5.39 -2.64
C ALA A 191 0.28 4.11 -1.98
N ALA A 192 -0.84 3.56 -2.47
CA ALA A 192 -1.50 2.40 -1.90
C ALA A 192 -0.56 1.19 -1.84
N LEU A 193 0.07 0.83 -2.97
CA LEU A 193 0.98 -0.30 -3.06
C LEU A 193 2.13 -0.18 -2.05
N ASN A 194 2.73 1.01 -1.95
CA ASN A 194 3.88 1.19 -1.07
C ASN A 194 3.49 1.25 0.41
N MET A 195 2.31 1.77 0.75
CA MET A 195 1.80 1.67 2.13
C MET A 195 1.58 0.21 2.53
N ASP A 196 1.01 -0.60 1.65
CA ASP A 196 0.69 -2.01 1.92
C ASP A 196 1.95 -2.85 2.04
N THR A 197 2.90 -2.65 1.14
CA THR A 197 4.18 -3.36 1.18
C THR A 197 5.09 -2.87 2.32
N MET A 198 4.94 -1.63 2.79
CA MET A 198 5.59 -1.15 4.00
C MET A 198 5.06 -1.87 5.25
N ILE A 199 3.74 -2.07 5.35
CA ILE A 199 3.13 -2.87 6.42
C ILE A 199 3.66 -4.30 6.40
N ALA A 200 3.67 -4.94 5.22
CA ALA A 200 4.24 -6.26 5.03
C ALA A 200 5.74 -6.31 5.41
N ALA A 201 6.50 -5.24 5.14
CA ALA A 201 7.92 -5.18 5.51
C ALA A 201 8.11 -5.15 7.02
N LEU A 202 7.32 -4.34 7.73
CA LEU A 202 7.38 -4.27 9.19
C LEU A 202 7.02 -5.61 9.83
N MET A 203 6.03 -6.31 9.27
CA MET A 203 5.67 -7.65 9.70
C MET A 203 6.83 -8.64 9.49
N MET A 204 7.42 -8.66 8.29
CA MET A 204 8.61 -9.45 8.00
C MET A 204 9.77 -9.13 8.96
N TYR A 205 10.04 -7.86 9.25
CA TYR A 205 11.13 -7.51 10.18
C TYR A 205 10.86 -8.03 11.58
N THR A 206 9.61 -8.00 12.04
CA THR A 206 9.22 -8.57 13.33
C THR A 206 9.51 -10.08 13.36
N ALA A 207 8.99 -10.83 12.39
CA ALA A 207 9.24 -12.27 12.20
C ALA A 207 10.74 -12.60 12.18
N THR A 208 11.50 -11.83 11.39
CA THR A 208 12.94 -12.00 11.22
C THR A 208 13.70 -11.80 12.54
N GLN A 209 13.30 -10.81 13.35
CA GLN A 209 13.92 -10.58 14.65
C GLN A 209 13.60 -11.69 15.66
N CYS A 210 12.41 -12.30 15.57
CA CYS A 210 12.09 -13.51 16.34
C CYS A 210 13.02 -14.67 15.98
N ASP A 211 13.33 -14.89 14.70
CA ASP A 211 14.27 -15.95 14.31
C ASP A 211 15.69 -15.72 14.84
N ILE A 212 16.17 -14.47 14.78
CA ILE A 212 17.49 -14.10 15.34
C ILE A 212 17.52 -14.42 16.83
N LEU A 213 16.45 -14.06 17.56
CA LEU A 213 16.33 -14.36 18.98
C LEU A 213 16.29 -15.89 19.21
N CYS A 214 15.57 -16.65 18.40
CA CYS A 214 15.51 -18.11 18.50
C CYS A 214 16.87 -18.77 18.25
N ASP A 215 17.62 -18.32 17.25
CA ASP A 215 19.00 -18.77 17.01
C ASP A 215 19.91 -18.45 18.20
N ASP A 216 19.80 -17.23 18.71
CA ASP A 216 20.54 -16.76 19.88
C ASP A 216 20.25 -17.59 21.15
N LEU A 217 19.00 -18.06 21.31
CA LEU A 217 18.57 -18.92 22.42
C LEU A 217 19.05 -20.37 22.25
N LYS A 218 19.03 -20.91 21.03
CA LYS A 218 19.53 -22.26 20.73
C LYS A 218 21.03 -22.39 20.96
N ASN A 219 21.77 -21.30 20.73
CA ASN A 219 23.23 -21.25 20.87
C ASN A 219 23.70 -20.68 22.22
N LEU A 220 22.86 -20.70 23.27
CA LEU A 220 23.24 -20.26 24.61
C LEU A 220 24.39 -21.12 25.18
N GLN A 221 25.56 -20.50 25.37
CA GLN A 221 26.68 -21.10 26.11
C GLN A 221 26.47 -20.99 27.63
N LYS A 222 27.26 -21.76 28.41
CA LYS A 222 27.10 -21.97 29.86
C LYS A 222 27.14 -20.71 30.75
N ASP A 223 27.60 -19.55 30.25
CA ASP A 223 27.55 -18.28 31.00
C ASP A 223 26.14 -17.66 30.98
N PHE A 224 25.32 -18.19 31.89
CA PHE A 224 23.86 -18.05 31.83
C PHE A 224 23.35 -16.65 32.21
N SER A 225 24.02 -15.89 33.08
CA SER A 225 23.37 -14.72 33.71
C SER A 225 23.34 -13.46 32.82
N GLU A 226 24.49 -12.99 32.34
CA GLU A 226 24.58 -11.74 31.56
C GLU A 226 24.06 -11.92 30.12
N ILE A 227 24.35 -13.06 29.49
CA ILE A 227 23.89 -13.37 28.13
C ILE A 227 22.36 -13.46 28.10
N PHE A 228 21.75 -14.11 29.09
CA PHE A 228 20.30 -14.24 29.18
C PHE A 228 19.59 -12.90 29.38
N LYS A 229 20.12 -12.00 30.22
CA LYS A 229 19.59 -10.63 30.35
C LYS A 229 19.58 -9.90 29.01
N GLY A 230 20.62 -10.05 28.19
CA GLY A 230 20.68 -9.49 26.84
C GLY A 230 19.57 -10.04 25.92
N ARG A 231 19.24 -11.33 26.02
CA ARG A 231 18.17 -11.97 25.23
C ARG A 231 16.79 -11.51 25.67
N VAL A 232 16.55 -11.42 26.98
CA VAL A 232 15.32 -10.85 27.53
C VAL A 232 15.12 -9.42 27.04
N LYS A 233 16.18 -8.59 27.03
CA LYS A 233 16.11 -7.23 26.50
C LYS A 233 15.79 -7.20 25.00
N HIS A 234 16.41 -8.06 24.20
CA HIS A 234 16.10 -8.16 22.76
C HIS A 234 14.64 -8.56 22.54
N HIS A 235 14.14 -9.57 23.24
CA HIS A 235 12.74 -9.97 23.20
C HIS A 235 11.78 -8.81 23.55
N GLN A 236 12.07 -8.07 24.63
CA GLN A 236 11.27 -6.90 25.03
C GLN A 236 11.23 -5.82 23.93
N GLU A 237 12.34 -5.57 23.24
CA GLU A 237 12.37 -4.63 22.12
C GLU A 237 11.62 -5.16 20.90
N ILE A 238 11.66 -6.47 20.61
CA ILE A 238 10.81 -7.09 19.55
C ILE A 238 9.34 -6.87 19.87
N VAL A 239 8.90 -7.16 21.10
CA VAL A 239 7.51 -6.97 21.53
C VAL A 239 7.10 -5.50 21.43
N ARG A 240 7.98 -4.57 21.83
CA ARG A 240 7.74 -3.13 21.68
C ARG A 240 7.62 -2.73 20.20
N PHE A 241 8.51 -3.23 19.34
CA PHE A 241 8.49 -2.99 17.90
C PHE A 241 7.19 -3.51 17.27
N ALA A 242 6.80 -4.75 17.59
CA ALA A 242 5.55 -5.38 17.13
C ALA A 242 4.32 -4.58 17.57
N LYS A 243 4.26 -4.15 18.84
CA LYS A 243 3.15 -3.35 19.37
C LYS A 243 3.01 -2.00 18.66
N ASN A 244 4.12 -1.31 18.45
CA ASN A 244 4.14 -0.01 17.75
C ASN A 244 3.76 -0.18 16.27
N THR A 245 4.21 -1.26 15.65
CA THR A 245 3.84 -1.60 14.28
C THR A 245 2.34 -1.92 14.16
N ASN A 246 1.80 -2.73 15.07
CA ASN A 246 0.38 -3.05 15.09
C ASN A 246 -0.49 -1.79 15.30
N LYS A 247 -0.08 -0.89 16.21
CA LYS A 247 -0.77 0.40 16.40
C LYS A 247 -0.76 1.27 15.13
N PHE A 248 0.29 1.19 14.32
CA PHE A 248 0.40 1.93 13.07
C PHE A 248 -0.61 1.44 12.02
N PHE A 249 -0.75 0.12 11.85
CA PHE A 249 -1.53 -0.43 10.75
C PHE A 249 -2.89 -1.05 11.12
N ASN A 250 -3.22 -1.24 12.39
CA ASN A 250 -4.43 -1.99 12.78
C ASN A 250 -5.72 -1.44 12.16
N MET A 251 -5.93 -0.13 12.19
CA MET A 251 -7.09 0.53 11.60
C MET A 251 -7.04 0.52 10.07
N ILE A 252 -5.84 0.57 9.49
CA ILE A 252 -5.64 0.41 8.04
C ILE A 252 -6.08 -0.99 7.61
N LEU A 253 -5.66 -2.04 8.34
CA LEU A 253 -6.05 -3.41 8.06
C LEU A 253 -7.56 -3.61 8.23
N LEU A 254 -8.15 -3.11 9.33
CA LEU A 254 -9.59 -3.18 9.54
C LEU A 254 -10.37 -2.57 8.38
N GLY A 255 -10.00 -1.35 7.99
CA GLY A 255 -10.59 -0.67 6.84
C GLY A 255 -10.38 -1.43 5.53
N GLN A 256 -9.20 -2.03 5.34
CA GLN A 256 -8.91 -2.87 4.18
C GLN A 256 -9.87 -4.05 4.09
N PHE A 257 -9.94 -4.90 5.12
CA PHE A 257 -10.76 -6.10 5.08
C PHE A 257 -12.24 -5.77 4.87
N PHE A 258 -12.76 -4.75 5.58
CA PHE A 258 -14.15 -4.32 5.44
C PHE A 258 -14.46 -3.81 4.02
N THR A 259 -13.60 -2.95 3.48
CA THR A 259 -13.79 -2.40 2.13
C THR A 259 -13.64 -3.50 1.08
N SER A 260 -12.66 -4.39 1.23
CA SER A 260 -12.46 -5.50 0.30
C SER A 260 -13.68 -6.40 0.18
N ILE A 261 -14.34 -6.75 1.30
CA ILE A 261 -15.58 -7.55 1.28
C ILE A 261 -16.66 -6.82 0.48
N THR A 262 -16.86 -5.53 0.77
CA THR A 262 -17.85 -4.69 0.11
C THR A 262 -17.59 -4.59 -1.39
N VAL A 263 -16.34 -4.31 -1.77
CA VAL A 263 -15.91 -4.14 -3.16
C VAL A 263 -16.02 -5.46 -3.93
N ILE A 264 -15.59 -6.59 -3.35
CA ILE A 264 -15.73 -7.91 -3.97
C ILE A 264 -17.21 -8.20 -4.24
N ALA A 265 -18.11 -7.91 -3.30
CA ALA A 265 -19.55 -8.12 -3.48
C ALA A 265 -20.11 -7.29 -4.66
N PHE A 266 -19.79 -5.98 -4.73
CA PHE A 266 -20.22 -5.14 -5.84
C PHE A 266 -19.61 -5.56 -7.18
N THR A 267 -18.33 -5.93 -7.21
CA THR A 267 -17.68 -6.37 -8.45
C THR A 267 -18.24 -7.73 -8.92
N MET A 268 -18.59 -8.63 -8.00
CA MET A 268 -19.26 -9.89 -8.35
C MET A 268 -20.67 -9.64 -8.90
N PHE A 269 -21.43 -8.70 -8.34
CA PHE A 269 -22.71 -8.28 -8.91
C PHE A 269 -22.54 -7.75 -10.33
N GLN A 270 -21.57 -6.85 -10.56
CA GLN A 270 -21.25 -6.33 -11.89
C GLN A 270 -20.86 -7.43 -12.90
N LEU A 271 -20.13 -8.46 -12.45
CA LEU A 271 -19.82 -9.62 -13.28
C LEU A 271 -21.05 -10.38 -13.78
N THR A 272 -22.19 -10.31 -13.08
CA THR A 272 -23.44 -10.94 -13.53
C THR A 272 -24.18 -10.14 -14.62
N LEU A 273 -23.87 -8.85 -14.76
CA LEU A 273 -24.51 -7.94 -15.72
C LEU A 273 -23.80 -7.93 -17.07
N VAL A 274 -22.51 -8.27 -17.09
CA VAL A 274 -21.68 -8.23 -18.30
C VAL A 274 -21.59 -9.59 -18.99
N ALA A 275 -21.46 -9.59 -20.31
CA ALA A 275 -21.27 -10.82 -21.07
C ALA A 275 -19.99 -11.56 -20.63
N PRO A 276 -20.01 -12.91 -20.50
CA PRO A 276 -18.82 -13.69 -20.19
C PRO A 276 -17.70 -13.43 -21.21
N LEU A 277 -16.45 -13.35 -20.72
CA LEU A 277 -15.25 -13.11 -21.54
C LEU A 277 -15.24 -11.78 -22.33
N SER A 278 -16.16 -10.86 -22.03
CA SER A 278 -16.09 -9.47 -22.53
C SER A 278 -14.93 -8.71 -21.89
N GLY A 279 -14.51 -7.60 -22.51
CA GLY A 279 -13.47 -6.72 -21.94
C GLY A 279 -13.84 -6.16 -20.56
N ALA A 280 -15.13 -5.89 -20.32
CA ALA A 280 -15.64 -5.49 -19.01
C ALA A 280 -15.53 -6.62 -17.98
N SER A 281 -15.93 -7.85 -18.34
CA SER A 281 -15.79 -9.04 -17.49
C SER A 281 -14.33 -9.29 -17.09
N LEU A 282 -13.39 -9.23 -18.04
CA LEU A 282 -11.96 -9.37 -17.77
C LEU A 282 -11.43 -8.26 -16.85
N SER A 283 -11.91 -7.02 -17.03
CA SER A 283 -11.54 -5.89 -16.17
C SER A 283 -12.01 -6.11 -14.72
N HIS A 284 -13.24 -6.58 -14.51
CA HIS A 284 -13.75 -6.92 -13.18
C HIS A 284 -13.01 -8.11 -12.55
N MET A 285 -12.70 -9.16 -13.32
CA MET A 285 -11.93 -10.32 -12.83
C MET A 285 -10.50 -9.93 -12.43
N SER A 286 -9.83 -9.10 -13.22
CA SER A 286 -8.49 -8.59 -12.88
C SER A 286 -8.52 -7.74 -11.61
N TYR A 287 -9.57 -6.94 -11.43
CA TYR A 287 -9.78 -6.12 -10.25
C TYR A 287 -10.00 -6.96 -8.97
N ILE A 288 -10.88 -7.96 -9.01
CA ILE A 288 -11.07 -8.91 -7.90
C ILE A 288 -9.75 -9.61 -7.56
N SER A 289 -9.02 -10.06 -8.59
CA SER A 289 -7.72 -10.72 -8.40
C SER A 289 -6.71 -9.81 -7.69
N ALA A 290 -6.67 -8.52 -8.05
CA ALA A 290 -5.80 -7.54 -7.39
C ALA A 290 -6.16 -7.35 -5.91
N ILE A 291 -7.45 -7.31 -5.57
CA ILE A 291 -7.92 -7.19 -4.18
C ILE A 291 -7.58 -8.45 -3.37
N ILE A 292 -7.76 -9.64 -3.96
CA ILE A 292 -7.40 -10.91 -3.31
C ILE A 292 -5.90 -10.96 -3.02
N VAL A 293 -5.05 -10.56 -3.98
CA VAL A 293 -3.60 -10.49 -3.78
C VAL A 293 -3.25 -9.51 -2.66
N GLN A 294 -3.94 -8.36 -2.59
CA GLN A 294 -3.73 -7.36 -1.53
C GLN A 294 -4.09 -7.92 -0.14
N ILE A 295 -5.20 -8.64 -0.01
CA ILE A 295 -5.59 -9.31 1.24
C ILE A 295 -4.58 -10.41 1.60
N PHE A 296 -4.24 -11.26 0.64
CA PHE A 296 -3.31 -12.37 0.82
C PHE A 296 -1.94 -11.87 1.30
N LEU A 297 -1.47 -10.73 0.80
CA LEU A 297 -0.23 -10.09 1.27
C LEU A 297 -0.24 -9.89 2.79
N TYR A 298 -1.30 -9.28 3.32
CA TYR A 298 -1.40 -9.05 4.77
C TYR A 298 -1.52 -10.35 5.56
N CYS A 299 -2.35 -11.28 5.10
CA CYS A 299 -2.54 -12.56 5.77
C CYS A 299 -1.26 -13.39 5.80
N TRP A 300 -0.52 -13.44 4.70
CA TRP A 300 0.73 -14.19 4.58
C TRP A 300 1.78 -13.67 5.58
N PHE A 301 2.08 -12.38 5.54
CA PHE A 301 3.09 -11.81 6.45
C PHE A 301 2.62 -11.77 7.91
N GLY A 302 1.31 -11.67 8.16
CA GLY A 302 0.74 -11.83 9.50
C GLY A 302 0.89 -13.25 10.04
N ASN A 303 0.56 -14.26 9.22
CA ASN A 303 0.71 -15.67 9.56
C ASN A 303 2.17 -16.06 9.83
N GLU A 304 3.11 -15.50 9.07
CA GLU A 304 4.53 -15.71 9.36
C GLU A 304 4.84 -15.35 10.81
N ILE A 305 4.47 -14.15 11.28
CA ILE A 305 4.70 -13.73 12.67
C ILE A 305 4.08 -14.70 13.68
N GLU A 306 2.86 -15.18 13.42
CA GLU A 306 2.16 -16.11 14.33
C GLU A 306 2.89 -17.46 14.48
N ILE A 307 3.59 -17.90 13.43
CA ILE A 307 4.36 -19.16 13.47
C ILE A 307 5.65 -19.02 14.31
N GLN A 308 6.18 -17.80 14.51
CA GLN A 308 7.41 -17.58 15.30
C GLN A 308 7.14 -17.37 16.79
#